data_AF-A0A2S0KB84-F1
#
_entry.id   AF-A0A2S0KB84-F1
#
_cell.length_a   1.000
_cell.length_b   1.000
_cell.length_c   1.000
_cell.angle_alpha   90.00
_cell.angle_beta   90.00
_cell.angle_gamma   90.00
#
_symmetry.space_group_name_H-M   'P 1'
#
loop_
_entity.id
_entity.type
_entity.pdbx_description
1 polymer ?
#
loop_
_entity_poly.entity_id
_entity_poly.type
_entity_poly.pdbx_seq_one_letter_code
_entity_poly.pdbx_strand_id
1 'polypeptide(L)'
;MLANDQSPTDVHDHPYSAQPPRLHAVAAPPRPTLSAREVEVLLAWLRATSKEEAAQELFISAATVSTHILRIRAKYAAVGRPAKRKAALFARAVQDGYTTLDEW
;
A
#
# COMPACT_ATOMS: atom_id res chain seq x y z
N MET A 1 47.75 57.40 -25.73
CA MET A 1 47.96 58.05 -24.42
C MET A 1 46.57 58.52 -23.97
N LEU A 2 45.85 57.99 -22.98
CA LEU A 2 46.07 56.98 -21.94
C LEU A 2 44.70 56.39 -21.53
N ALA A 3 44.70 55.10 -21.19
CA ALA A 3 43.84 54.35 -20.26
C ALA A 3 42.30 54.48 -20.34
N ASN A 4 41.69 53.53 -21.04
CA ASN A 4 40.50 52.84 -20.54
C ASN A 4 41.02 51.75 -19.59
N ASP A 5 40.74 51.82 -18.29
CA ASP A 5 41.12 50.74 -17.36
C ASP A 5 40.04 50.51 -16.31
N GLN A 6 39.74 49.23 -16.17
CA GLN A 6 38.57 48.66 -15.53
C GLN A 6 38.67 48.73 -14.01
N SER A 7 37.53 48.70 -13.32
CA SER A 7 37.46 48.17 -11.96
C SER A 7 36.21 47.32 -11.82
N PRO A 8 36.32 46.25 -11.03
CA PRO A 8 35.89 44.92 -11.46
C PRO A 8 34.44 44.63 -11.09
N THR A 9 33.78 43.84 -11.94
CA THR A 9 32.58 43.10 -11.57
C THR A 9 32.90 42.22 -10.36
N ASP A 10 32.33 42.57 -9.22
CA ASP A 10 32.33 41.76 -8.00
C ASP A 10 31.51 40.48 -8.27
N VAL A 11 32.20 39.46 -8.76
CA VAL A 11 31.72 38.09 -8.88
C VAL A 11 31.63 37.50 -7.48
N HIS A 12 30.54 37.77 -6.78
CA HIS A 12 30.15 36.95 -5.65
C HIS A 12 29.69 35.58 -6.19
N ASP A 13 30.66 34.68 -6.30
CA ASP A 13 30.51 33.22 -6.33
C ASP A 13 29.58 32.79 -5.18
N HIS A 14 28.28 32.74 -5.45
CA HIS A 14 27.37 31.97 -4.62
C HIS A 14 27.52 30.52 -5.07
N PRO A 15 28.15 29.64 -4.27
CA PRO A 15 28.23 28.23 -4.62
C PRO A 15 26.80 27.72 -4.73
N TYR A 16 26.53 27.06 -5.86
CA TYR A 16 25.32 26.32 -6.16
C TYR A 16 24.83 25.58 -4.91
N SER A 17 23.90 26.19 -4.16
CA SER A 17 23.23 25.54 -3.04
C SER A 17 22.21 24.60 -3.65
N ALA A 18 22.69 23.45 -4.13
CA ALA A 18 21.85 22.32 -4.46
C ALA A 18 21.17 21.88 -3.17
N GLN A 19 20.00 22.44 -2.86
CA GLN A 19 19.16 21.85 -1.84
C GLN A 19 18.80 20.46 -2.35
N PRO A 20 19.25 19.36 -1.69
CA PRO A 20 18.92 18.02 -2.15
C PRO A 20 17.39 17.93 -2.20
N PRO A 21 16.80 17.27 -3.21
CA PRO A 21 15.36 17.13 -3.30
C PRO A 21 14.88 16.57 -1.98
N ARG A 22 14.05 17.34 -1.27
CA ARG A 22 13.44 16.87 -0.04
C ARG A 22 12.60 15.67 -0.44
N LEU A 23 13.05 14.47 -0.08
CA LEU A 23 12.25 13.27 -0.21
C LEU A 23 10.97 13.55 0.57
N HIS A 24 9.88 13.81 -0.14
CA HIS A 24 8.58 13.87 0.48
C HIS A 24 8.44 12.54 1.22
N ALA A 25 8.30 12.60 2.55
CA ALA A 25 7.97 11.42 3.33
C ALA A 25 6.70 10.85 2.68
N VAL A 26 6.86 9.73 1.97
CA VAL A 26 5.74 9.06 1.32
C VAL A 26 4.85 8.62 2.47
N ALA A 27 3.76 9.36 2.69
CA ALA A 27 2.79 9.01 3.71
C ALA A 27 2.38 7.56 3.46
N ALA A 28 2.39 6.74 4.53
CA ALA A 28 2.08 5.32 4.42
C ALA A 28 0.75 5.16 3.66
N PRO A 29 0.65 4.21 2.72
CA PRO A 29 -0.56 4.03 1.94
C PRO A 29 -1.73 3.74 2.90
N PRO A 30 -2.91 4.32 2.65
CA PRO A 30 -4.06 4.17 3.53
C PRO A 30 -4.44 2.69 3.65
N ARG A 31 -4.61 2.21 4.89
CA ARG A 31 -5.02 0.83 5.20
C ARG A 31 -6.52 0.80 5.49
N PRO A 32 -7.27 -0.15 4.94
CA PRO A 32 -8.68 -0.29 5.29
C PRO A 32 -8.82 -0.82 6.73
N THR A 33 -9.86 -0.40 7.43
CA THR A 33 -10.23 -1.00 8.72
C THR A 33 -11.04 -2.27 8.49
N LEU A 34 -10.38 -3.43 8.53
CA LEU A 34 -11.04 -4.73 8.54
C LEU A 34 -11.42 -5.11 9.97
N SER A 35 -12.61 -5.70 10.16
CA SER A 35 -12.99 -6.29 11.44
C SER A 35 -12.25 -7.60 11.70
N ALA A 36 -12.18 -8.06 12.95
CA ALA A 36 -11.57 -9.35 13.28
C ALA A 36 -12.15 -10.50 12.43
N ARG A 37 -13.48 -10.55 12.29
CA ARG A 37 -14.14 -11.56 11.47
C ARG A 37 -13.81 -11.46 9.98
N GLU A 38 -13.62 -10.26 9.46
CA GLU A 38 -13.19 -10.09 8.07
C GLU A 38 -11.74 -10.55 7.86
N VAL A 39 -10.86 -10.31 8.83
CA VAL A 39 -9.48 -10.81 8.78
C VAL A 39 -9.46 -12.35 8.84
N GLU A 40 -10.21 -12.97 9.74
CA GLU A 40 -10.35 -14.44 9.80
C GLU A 40 -10.81 -15.01 8.46
N VAL A 41 -11.90 -14.47 7.90
CA VAL A 41 -12.45 -14.94 6.61
C VAL A 41 -11.47 -14.71 5.47
N LEU A 42 -10.75 -13.58 5.48
CA LEU A 42 -9.70 -13.30 4.50
C LEU A 42 -8.61 -14.35 4.55
N LEU A 43 -8.05 -14.65 5.72
CA LEU A 43 -6.94 -15.58 5.87
C LEU A 43 -7.34 -17.02 5.54
N ALA A 44 -8.49 -17.49 6.02
CA ALA A 44 -9.00 -18.82 5.66
C ALA A 44 -9.23 -18.95 4.14
N TRP A 45 -9.87 -17.95 3.51
CA TRP A 45 -10.08 -17.98 2.07
C TRP A 45 -8.78 -17.90 1.26
N LEU A 46 -7.77 -17.20 1.79
CA LEU A 46 -6.44 -17.16 1.18
C LEU A 46 -5.76 -18.54 1.19
N ARG A 47 -5.94 -19.35 2.24
CA ARG A 47 -5.40 -20.73 2.34
C ARG A 47 -6.16 -21.73 1.50
N ALA A 48 -7.49 -21.60 1.45
CA ALA A 48 -8.37 -22.53 0.75
C ALA A 48 -8.30 -22.42 -0.79
N THR A 49 -8.39 -23.52 -1.51
CA THR A 49 -8.49 -23.54 -2.98
C THR A 49 -9.87 -23.10 -3.50
N SER A 50 -10.91 -23.19 -2.66
CA SER A 50 -12.30 -22.86 -2.98
C SER A 50 -12.99 -22.08 -1.86
N LYS A 51 -14.19 -21.55 -2.12
CA LYS A 51 -14.97 -20.87 -1.05
C LYS A 51 -15.64 -21.87 -0.13
N GLU A 52 -15.93 -23.05 -0.65
CA GLU A 52 -16.53 -24.18 0.03
C GLU A 52 -15.58 -24.69 1.10
N GLU A 53 -14.30 -24.88 0.75
CA GLU A 53 -13.25 -25.29 1.69
C GLU A 53 -13.06 -24.26 2.82
N ALA A 54 -12.96 -22.96 2.48
CA ALA A 54 -12.90 -21.90 3.50
C ALA A 54 -14.14 -21.84 4.41
N ALA A 55 -15.32 -22.15 3.83
CA ALA A 55 -16.57 -22.16 4.56
C ALA A 55 -16.64 -23.33 5.56
N GLN A 56 -16.11 -24.50 5.19
CA GLN A 56 -15.99 -25.66 6.09
C GLN A 56 -15.07 -25.35 7.26
N GLU A 57 -13.88 -24.77 7.01
CA GLU A 57 -12.92 -24.40 8.05
C GLU A 57 -13.54 -23.43 9.07
N LEU A 58 -14.35 -22.48 8.59
CA LEU A 58 -14.96 -21.44 9.41
C LEU A 58 -16.37 -21.76 9.92
N PHE A 59 -16.89 -22.97 9.65
CA PHE A 59 -18.25 -23.41 9.99
C PHE A 59 -19.35 -22.42 9.56
N ILE A 60 -19.24 -21.88 8.34
CA ILE A 60 -20.23 -20.97 7.72
C ILE A 60 -20.61 -21.44 6.32
N SER A 61 -21.45 -20.69 5.60
CA SER A 61 -21.78 -20.99 4.20
C SER A 61 -20.79 -20.34 3.21
N ALA A 62 -20.61 -20.95 2.03
CA ALA A 62 -19.84 -20.35 0.93
C ALA A 62 -20.43 -19.02 0.43
N ALA A 63 -21.74 -18.82 0.57
CA ALA A 63 -22.40 -17.54 0.32
C ALA A 63 -21.94 -16.47 1.33
N THR A 64 -21.88 -16.83 2.61
CA THR A 64 -21.36 -15.95 3.68
C THR A 64 -19.91 -15.56 3.41
N VAL A 65 -19.03 -16.53 3.04
CA VAL A 65 -17.65 -16.24 2.62
C VAL A 65 -17.64 -15.25 1.45
N SER A 66 -18.46 -15.49 0.41
CA SER A 66 -18.56 -14.58 -0.75
C SER A 66 -18.93 -13.15 -0.34
N THR A 67 -19.91 -13.00 0.57
CA THR A 67 -20.32 -11.69 1.08
C THR A 67 -19.18 -11.00 1.84
N HIS A 68 -18.44 -11.72 2.69
CA HIS A 68 -17.28 -11.16 3.39
C HIS A 68 -16.19 -10.71 2.40
N ILE A 69 -15.83 -11.54 1.41
CA ILE A 69 -14.83 -11.17 0.40
C ILE A 69 -15.26 -9.94 -0.41
N LEU A 70 -16.55 -9.82 -0.74
CA LEU A 70 -17.08 -8.64 -1.41
C LEU A 70 -16.92 -7.38 -0.55
N ARG A 71 -17.26 -7.45 0.75
CA ARG A 71 -17.12 -6.34 1.70
C ARG A 71 -15.66 -5.94 1.91
N ILE A 72 -14.76 -6.91 2.06
CA ILE A 72 -13.31 -6.67 2.17
C ILE A 72 -12.79 -5.94 0.92
N ARG A 73 -13.17 -6.42 -0.28
CA ARG A 73 -12.80 -5.74 -1.53
C ARG A 73 -13.33 -4.31 -1.62
N ALA A 74 -14.56 -4.07 -1.16
CA ALA A 74 -15.14 -2.74 -1.11
C ALA A 74 -14.36 -1.82 -0.16
N LYS A 75 -13.94 -2.31 1.02
CA LYS A 75 -13.10 -1.55 1.96
C LYS A 75 -11.74 -1.20 1.37
N TYR A 76 -11.09 -2.14 0.69
CA TYR A 76 -9.84 -1.88 -0.04
C TYR A 76 -10.02 -0.87 -1.18
N ALA A 77 -11.13 -0.95 -1.92
CA ALA A 77 -11.43 0.01 -2.98
C ALA A 77 -11.70 1.42 -2.41
N ALA A 78 -12.38 1.52 -1.27
CA ALA A 78 -12.68 2.80 -0.61
C ALA A 78 -11.43 3.58 -0.19
N VAL A 79 -10.33 2.88 0.12
CA VAL A 79 -9.02 3.50 0.41
C VAL A 79 -8.11 3.60 -0.83
N GLY A 80 -8.66 3.43 -2.04
CA GLY A 80 -7.90 3.57 -3.29
C GLY A 80 -6.95 2.42 -3.61
N ARG A 81 -7.09 1.26 -2.95
CA ARG A 81 -6.20 0.09 -3.10
C ARG A 81 -6.97 -1.17 -3.53
N PRO A 82 -7.69 -1.16 -4.66
CA PRO A 82 -8.58 -2.26 -5.06
C PRO A 82 -7.83 -3.61 -5.23
N ALA A 83 -8.45 -4.69 -4.78
CA ALA A 83 -7.90 -6.04 -4.82
C ALA A 83 -8.90 -7.04 -5.45
N LYS A 84 -9.01 -7.01 -6.79
CA LYS A 84 -10.05 -7.76 -7.53
C LYS A 84 -9.82 -9.28 -7.60
N ARG A 85 -8.57 -9.73 -7.43
CA ARG A 85 -8.16 -11.14 -7.53
C ARG A 85 -7.70 -11.65 -6.17
N LYS A 86 -7.72 -12.97 -5.97
CA LYS A 86 -7.23 -13.62 -4.74
C LYS A 86 -5.77 -13.25 -4.43
N ALA A 87 -4.89 -13.35 -5.42
CA ALA A 87 -3.48 -12.95 -5.30
C ALA A 87 -3.30 -11.45 -4.95
N ALA A 88 -4.17 -10.58 -5.46
CA ALA A 88 -4.12 -9.16 -5.11
C ALA A 88 -4.55 -8.95 -3.64
N LEU A 89 -5.53 -9.70 -3.14
CA LEU A 89 -5.91 -9.66 -1.73
C LEU A 89 -4.79 -10.20 -0.83
N PHE A 90 -4.09 -11.26 -1.27
CA PHE A 90 -2.91 -11.77 -0.57
C PHE A 90 -1.82 -10.71 -0.44
N ALA A 91 -1.44 -10.08 -1.56
CA ALA A 91 -0.44 -9.02 -1.55
C ALA A 91 -0.83 -7.85 -0.63
N ARG A 92 -2.12 -7.49 -0.57
CA ARG A 92 -2.62 -6.48 0.38
C ARG A 92 -2.56 -6.94 1.82
N ALA A 93 -2.91 -8.20 2.10
CA ALA A 93 -2.83 -8.77 3.43
C ALA A 93 -1.39 -8.71 3.99
N VAL A 94 -0.41 -9.04 3.15
CA VAL A 94 1.02 -8.95 3.51
C VAL A 94 1.45 -7.50 3.73
N GLN A 95 1.12 -6.58 2.82
CA GLN A 95 1.47 -5.16 2.95
C GLN A 95 0.86 -4.49 4.19
N ASP A 96 -0.32 -4.95 4.61
CA ASP A 96 -1.05 -4.36 5.71
C ASP A 96 -0.77 -5.05 7.05
N GLY A 97 0.01 -6.14 7.04
CA GLY A 97 0.43 -6.88 8.23
C GLY A 97 -0.64 -7.82 8.80
N TYR A 98 -1.61 -8.23 7.99
CA TYR A 98 -2.60 -9.25 8.37
C TYR A 98 -2.01 -10.68 8.33
N THR A 99 -0.90 -10.84 7.62
CA THR A 99 -0.11 -12.08 7.54
C THR A 99 1.28 -11.75 7.00
N THR A 100 2.21 -12.70 7.08
CA THR A 100 3.56 -12.59 6.52
C THR A 100 3.73 -13.60 5.37
N LEU A 101 4.90 -13.65 4.72
CA LEU A 101 5.15 -14.67 3.68
C LEU A 101 5.60 -16.01 4.30
N ASP A 102 6.21 -15.98 5.47
CA ASP A 102 6.66 -17.15 6.24
C ASP A 102 5.52 -17.99 6.83
N GLU A 103 4.32 -17.43 6.94
CA GLU A 103 3.11 -18.12 7.41
C GLU A 103 2.41 -18.98 6.32
N TRP A 104 2.96 -19.09 5.09
CA TRP A 104 2.29 -19.69 3.92
C TRP A 104 3.10 -20.77 3.21
#